data_AF-D6TL63-F1
#
_entry.id   AF-D6TL63-F1
#
_cell.length_a   1.000
_cell.length_b   1.000
_cell.length_c   1.000
_cell.angle_alpha   90.00
_cell.angle_beta   90.00
_cell.angle_gamma   90.00
#
_symmetry.space_group_name_H-M   'P 1'
#
loop_
_entity.id
_entity.type
_entity.pdbx_description
1 polymer ?
#
loop_
_entity_poly.entity_id
_entity_poly.type
_entity_poly.pdbx_seq_one_letter_code
_entity_poly.pdbx_strand_id
1 'polypeptide(L)'
;MYLEGKVQTAKMSDFFNGLELVVVDRAVVKPAGGRPQYSVRVVRGWPGLDELKELRKKEATKQELLNYAQGIPLPQEDQVIPLTVLDITGKQGFKTLICEVAQQAGA
;
A
#
# COMPACT_ATOMS: atom_id res chain seq x y z
N MET A 1 -10.63 5.72 -8.38
CA MET A 1 -10.84 4.27 -8.67
C MET A 1 -10.76 3.52 -7.36
N TYR A 2 -11.63 2.54 -7.13
CA TYR A 2 -11.62 1.72 -5.92
C TYR A 2 -11.07 0.32 -6.26
N LEU A 3 -10.27 -0.24 -5.35
CA LEU A 3 -9.63 -1.54 -5.53
C LEU A 3 -9.81 -2.37 -4.26
N GLU A 4 -10.52 -3.49 -4.38
CA GLU A 4 -10.64 -4.50 -3.32
C GLU A 4 -9.75 -5.69 -3.66
N GLY A 5 -8.46 -5.50 -3.44
CA GLY A 5 -7.44 -6.48 -3.77
C GLY A 5 -7.11 -7.38 -2.58
N LYS A 6 -6.91 -8.67 -2.84
CA LYS A 6 -6.24 -9.57 -1.88
C LYS A 6 -4.75 -9.30 -1.89
N VAL A 7 -4.18 -9.08 -0.72
CA VAL A 7 -2.73 -8.94 -0.55
C VAL A 7 -2.04 -10.25 -0.90
N GLN A 8 -1.08 -10.18 -1.80
CA GLN A 8 -0.17 -11.28 -2.11
C GLN A 8 1.16 -11.10 -1.40
N THR A 9 1.69 -9.88 -1.41
CA THR A 9 2.89 -9.51 -0.66
C THR A 9 2.75 -8.12 -0.09
N ALA A 10 3.43 -7.88 1.03
CA ALA A 10 3.46 -6.60 1.71
C ALA A 10 4.85 -6.34 2.28
N LYS A 11 5.35 -5.12 2.14
CA LYS A 11 6.58 -4.66 2.80
C LYS A 11 6.51 -3.16 3.06
N MET A 12 7.33 -2.67 3.98
CA MET A 12 7.58 -1.23 4.10
C MET A 12 8.38 -0.75 2.88
N SER A 13 8.11 0.46 2.38
CA SER A 13 8.95 1.06 1.35
C SER A 13 10.33 1.42 1.91
N ASP A 14 11.36 1.15 1.12
CA ASP A 14 12.75 1.50 1.45
C ASP A 14 12.96 3.02 1.63
N PHE A 15 12.03 3.83 1.11
CA PHE A 15 12.03 5.29 1.22
C PHE A 15 11.19 5.83 2.38
N PHE A 16 10.64 4.96 3.24
CA PHE A 16 9.79 5.33 4.38
C PHE A 16 8.63 6.26 3.99
N ASN A 17 8.08 6.06 2.79
CA ASN A 17 7.02 6.89 2.23
C ASN A 17 5.68 6.15 2.08
N GLY A 18 5.59 4.93 2.61
CA GLY A 18 4.38 4.11 2.58
C GLY A 18 4.66 2.61 2.66
N LEU A 19 3.61 1.82 2.55
CA LEU A 19 3.67 0.37 2.35
C LEU A 19 3.65 0.04 0.87
N GLU A 20 4.47 -0.91 0.45
CA GLU A 20 4.45 -1.48 -0.90
C GLU A 20 3.76 -2.83 -0.84
N LEU A 21 2.65 -2.93 -1.58
CA LEU A 21 1.81 -4.11 -1.65
C LEU A 21 1.76 -4.62 -3.08
N VAL A 22 1.61 -5.92 -3.22
CA VAL A 22 1.10 -6.53 -4.43
C VAL A 22 -0.28 -7.05 -4.12
N VAL A 23 -1.28 -6.63 -4.89
CA VAL A 23 -2.66 -7.08 -4.70
C VAL A 23 -3.23 -7.72 -5.96
N VAL A 24 -4.06 -8.74 -5.77
CA VAL A 24 -4.81 -9.41 -6.82
C VAL A 24 -6.27 -8.97 -6.73
N ASP A 25 -6.74 -8.28 -7.78
CA ASP A 25 -8.13 -7.83 -7.85
C ASP A 25 -9.06 -9.02 -8.02
N ARG A 26 -10.04 -9.14 -7.10
CA ARG A 26 -11.00 -10.25 -7.13
C ARG A 26 -12.21 -9.99 -8.01
N ALA A 27 -12.52 -8.74 -8.32
CA ALA A 27 -13.70 -8.33 -9.07
C ALA A 27 -13.49 -8.44 -10.58
N VAL A 28 -12.24 -8.36 -11.04
CA VAL A 28 -11.90 -8.42 -12.47
C VAL A 28 -11.39 -9.80 -12.86
N VAL A 29 -12.13 -10.48 -13.74
CA VAL A 29 -11.66 -11.67 -14.46
C VAL A 29 -11.26 -11.25 -15.86
N LYS A 30 -9.98 -11.39 -16.23
CA LYS A 30 -9.53 -11.10 -17.60
C LYS A 30 -10.19 -12.09 -18.57
N PRO A 31 -10.38 -11.72 -19.85
CA PRO A 31 -10.94 -12.62 -20.87
C PRO A 31 -10.18 -13.96 -21.01
N ALA A 32 -8.88 -13.97 -20.69
CA ALA A 32 -8.02 -15.17 -20.71
C ALA A 32 -8.01 -15.95 -19.37
N GLY A 33 -8.91 -15.66 -18.42
CA GLY A 33 -9.06 -16.39 -17.15
C GLY A 33 -8.13 -15.96 -16.01
N GLY A 34 -7.20 -15.03 -16.23
CA GLY A 34 -6.31 -14.50 -15.20
C GLY A 34 -6.93 -13.37 -14.37
N ARG A 35 -6.55 -13.25 -13.10
CA ARG A 35 -6.88 -12.06 -12.27
C ARG A 35 -5.79 -11.00 -12.44
N PRO A 36 -6.13 -9.71 -12.57
CA PRO A 36 -5.11 -8.68 -12.64
C PRO A 36 -4.42 -8.51 -11.29
N GLN A 37 -3.09 -8.39 -11.36
CA GLN A 37 -2.23 -8.09 -10.24
C GLN A 37 -1.76 -6.64 -10.37
N TYR A 38 -1.75 -5.92 -9.25
CA TYR A 38 -1.37 -4.52 -9.19
C TYR A 38 -0.27 -4.32 -8.15
N SER A 39 0.76 -3.57 -8.53
CA SER A 39 1.69 -2.97 -7.58
C SER A 39 1.03 -1.74 -6.97
N VAL A 40 0.91 -1.73 -5.66
CA VAL A 40 0.24 -0.68 -4.89
C VAL A 40 1.24 -0.10 -3.90
N ARG A 41 1.25 1.23 -3.76
CA ARG A 41 1.89 1.92 -2.65
C ARG A 41 0.83 2.60 -1.80
N VAL A 42 0.60 2.07 -0.61
CA VAL A 42 -0.29 2.69 0.38
C VAL A 42 0.48 3.80 1.06
N VAL A 43 0.05 5.03 0.82
CA VAL A 43 0.70 6.21 1.40
C VAL A 43 -0.06 6.75 2.60
N ARG A 44 -1.34 6.40 2.82
CA ARG A 44 -2.21 6.95 3.87
C ARG A 44 -3.24 5.91 4.35
N GLY A 45 -3.83 6.14 5.51
CA GLY A 45 -4.94 5.35 6.05
C GLY A 45 -4.54 4.00 6.68
N TRP A 46 -3.26 3.64 6.64
CA TRP A 46 -2.73 2.46 7.33
C TRP A 46 -2.08 2.86 8.67
N PRO A 47 -2.29 2.11 9.76
CA PRO A 47 -1.73 2.43 11.07
C PRO A 47 -0.21 2.68 11.03
N GLY A 48 0.26 3.76 11.66
CA GLY A 48 1.68 4.11 11.77
C GLY A 48 2.28 4.84 10.55
N LEU A 49 1.58 4.93 9.42
CA LEU A 49 2.13 5.60 8.24
C LEU A 49 2.18 7.12 8.37
N ASP A 50 1.21 7.73 9.05
CA ASP A 50 1.17 9.18 9.20
C ASP A 50 2.21 9.64 10.21
N GLU A 51 2.38 8.91 11.30
CA GLU A 51 3.44 9.11 12.28
C GLU A 51 4.83 8.95 11.66
N LEU A 52 5.04 7.94 10.80
CA LEU A 52 6.30 7.76 10.07
C LEU A 52 6.61 8.98 9.17
N LYS A 53 5.61 9.56 8.52
CA LYS A 53 5.80 10.80 7.75
C LYS A 53 6.12 11.99 8.64
N GLU A 54 5.47 12.10 9.79
CA GLU A 54 5.75 13.17 10.75
C GLU A 54 7.18 13.09 11.27
N LEU A 55 7.67 11.89 11.60
CA LEU A 55 9.07 11.66 11.97
C LEU A 55 10.02 12.11 10.85
N ARG A 56 9.71 11.75 9.60
CA ARG A 56 10.50 12.20 8.45
C ARG A 56 10.48 13.73 8.27
N LYS A 57 9.34 14.39 8.50
CA LYS A 57 9.23 15.86 8.46
C LYS A 57 10.04 16.55 9.56
N LYS A 58 10.22 15.88 10.70
CA LYS A 58 11.07 16.34 11.81
C LYS A 58 12.56 16.02 11.61
N GLU A 59 12.96 15.64 10.40
CA GLU A 59 14.33 15.27 10.04
C GLU A 59 14.92 14.14 10.89
N ALA A 60 14.06 13.21 11.35
CA ALA A 60 14.51 12.01 12.06
C ALA A 60 15.56 11.24 11.24
N THR A 61 16.51 10.65 11.95
CA THR A 61 17.59 9.88 11.34
C THR A 61 17.04 8.64 10.62
N LYS A 62 17.81 8.15 9.65
CA LYS A 62 17.47 6.89 8.94
C LYS A 62 17.27 5.73 9.91
N GLN A 63 18.04 5.67 11.00
CA GLN A 63 17.91 4.62 12.01
C GLN A 63 16.59 4.71 12.77
N GLU A 64 16.16 5.91 13.15
CA GLU A 64 14.87 6.12 13.83
C GLU A 64 13.70 5.77 12.93
N LEU A 65 13.77 6.16 11.65
CA LEU A 65 12.77 5.80 10.65
C LEU A 65 12.70 4.28 10.45
N LEU A 66 13.84 3.59 10.40
CA LEU A 66 13.92 2.12 10.32
C LEU A 66 13.29 1.46 11.55
N ASN A 67 13.69 1.90 12.74
CA ASN A 67 13.19 1.34 13.99
C ASN A 67 11.67 1.50 14.10
N TYR A 68 11.15 2.68 13.74
CA TYR A 68 9.72 2.93 13.75
C TYR A 68 8.99 2.08 12.69
N ALA A 69 9.53 2.06 11.47
CA ALA A 69 8.97 1.29 10.36
C ALA A 69 8.88 -0.22 10.65
N GLN A 70 9.85 -0.80 11.37
CA GLN A 70 9.81 -2.20 11.80
C GLN A 70 8.65 -2.50 12.75
N GLY A 71 8.16 -1.51 13.49
CA GLY A 71 7.01 -1.64 14.39
C GLY A 71 5.65 -1.49 13.70
N ILE A 72 5.61 -1.04 12.45
CA ILE A 72 4.36 -0.88 11.71
C ILE A 72 3.85 -2.26 11.28
N PRO A 73 2.62 -2.65 11.67
CA PRO A 73 2.07 -3.93 11.27
C PRO A 73 1.92 -3.98 9.74
N LEU A 74 2.39 -5.04 9.12
CA LEU A 74 2.15 -5.28 7.70
C LEU A 74 0.81 -6.02 7.53
N PRO A 75 0.07 -5.75 6.44
CA PRO A 75 -1.09 -6.58 6.13
C PRO A 75 -0.68 -8.03 5.86
N GLN A 76 -1.57 -8.95 6.21
CA GLN A 76 -1.33 -10.38 6.03
C GLN A 76 -1.57 -10.80 4.57
N GLU A 77 -0.94 -11.90 4.16
CA GLU A 77 -1.28 -12.57 2.90
C GLU A 77 -2.78 -12.93 2.90
N ASP A 78 -3.42 -12.82 1.74
CA ASP A 78 -4.86 -13.00 1.53
C ASP A 78 -5.79 -11.99 2.21
N GLN A 79 -5.27 -11.07 3.02
CA GLN A 79 -6.06 -9.97 3.59
C GLN A 79 -6.65 -9.13 2.45
N VAL A 80 -7.95 -8.87 2.50
CA VAL A 80 -8.62 -7.95 1.57
C VAL A 80 -8.53 -6.55 2.16
N ILE A 81 -7.98 -5.62 1.39
CA ILE A 81 -7.86 -4.22 1.80
C ILE A 81 -8.65 -3.35 0.82
N PRO A 82 -9.62 -2.56 1.29
CA PRO A 82 -10.28 -1.58 0.45
C PRO A 82 -9.32 -0.41 0.21
N LEU A 83 -8.98 -0.16 -1.06
CA LEU A 83 -8.01 0.84 -1.46
C LEU A 83 -8.65 1.87 -2.38
N THR A 84 -8.42 3.14 -2.07
CA THR A 84 -8.74 4.26 -2.97
C THR A 84 -7.48 4.64 -3.74
N VAL A 85 -7.50 4.49 -5.06
CA VAL A 85 -6.39 4.91 -5.93
C VAL A 85 -6.42 6.43 -6.04
N LEU A 86 -5.34 7.07 -5.57
CA LEU A 86 -5.11 8.51 -5.60
C LEU A 86 -4.39 8.93 -6.89
N ASP A 87 -3.38 8.16 -7.31
CA ASP A 87 -2.55 8.47 -8.47
C ASP A 87 -1.97 7.18 -9.09
N ILE A 88 -1.48 7.28 -10.32
CA ILE A 88 -0.83 6.17 -11.04
C ILE A 88 0.54 6.65 -11.50
N THR A 89 1.59 6.02 -10.96
CA THR A 89 2.98 6.38 -11.25
C THR A 89 3.71 5.25 -11.95
N GLY A 90 4.83 5.55 -12.62
CA GLY A 90 5.69 4.55 -13.28
C GLY A 90 5.93 4.83 -14.76
N LYS A 91 6.90 4.11 -15.36
CA LYS A 91 7.23 4.19 -16.79
C LYS A 91 6.59 3.02 -17.53
N GLN A 92 6.44 3.15 -18.86
CA GLN A 92 5.80 2.16 -19.74
C GLN A 92 6.18 0.71 -19.36
N GLY A 93 5.19 -0.06 -18.89
CA GLY A 93 5.35 -1.47 -18.50
C GLY A 93 5.14 -1.77 -17.00
N PHE A 94 5.48 -0.84 -16.10
CA PHE A 94 5.35 -1.04 -14.65
C PHE A 94 4.63 0.14 -14.00
N LYS A 95 3.30 0.02 -13.88
CA LYS A 95 2.46 1.01 -13.20
C LYS A 95 2.33 0.65 -11.72
N THR A 96 2.61 1.60 -10.85
CA THR A 96 2.37 1.52 -9.41
C THR A 96 1.20 2.44 -9.06
N LEU A 97 0.16 1.86 -8.46
CA LEU A 97 -1.00 2.60 -7.97
C LEU A 97 -0.65 3.22 -6.62
N ILE A 98 -0.73 4.54 -6.50
CA ILE A 98 -0.61 5.23 -5.22
C ILE A 98 -1.99 5.22 -4.58
N CYS A 99 -2.11 4.61 -3.40
CA CYS A 99 -3.38 4.37 -2.76
C CYS A 99 -3.44 4.90 -1.32
N GLU A 100 -4.66 5.12 -0.86
CA GLU A 100 -5.01 5.27 0.55
C GLU A 100 -5.90 4.09 0.95
N VAL A 101 -5.74 3.60 2.17
CA VAL A 101 -6.70 2.63 2.73
C VAL A 101 -8.01 3.37 2.93
N ALA A 102 -9.07 2.91 2.27
CA ALA A 102 -10.36 3.47 2.54
C ALA A 102 -10.76 3.06 3.96
N GLN A 103 -11.03 4.04 4.83
CA GLN A 103 -11.68 3.75 6.09
C GLN A 103 -13.00 3.05 5.74
N GLN A 104 -13.16 1.79 6.18
CA GLN A 104 -14.48 1.20 6.24
C GLN A 104 -15.31 2.16 7.10
N ALA A 105 -16.24 2.87 6.47
CA ALA A 105 -17.25 3.61 7.20
C ALA A 105 -17.84 2.64 8.23
N GLY A 106 -17.83 3.08 9.50
CA GLY A 106 -17.85 2.23 10.69
C GLY A 106 -18.79 1.02 10.66
N ALA A 107 -18.30 -0.07 11.23
CA ALA A 107 -19.14 -1.07 11.87
C ALA A 107 -19.40 -0.64 13.33
#